data_AF-A0A0E9LX33-F1
#
_entry.id   AF-A0A0E9LX33-F1
#
_cell.length_a   1.000
_cell.length_b   1.000
_cell.length_c   1.000
_cell.angle_alpha   90.00
_cell.angle_beta   90.00
_cell.angle_gamma   90.00
#
_symmetry.space_group_name_H-M   'P 1'
#
loop_
_entity.id
_entity.type
_entity.pdbx_description
1 polymer ?
#
loop_
_entity_poly.entity_id
_entity_poly.type
_entity_poly.pdbx_seq_one_letter_code
_entity_poly.pdbx_strand_id
1 'polypeptide(L)'
;MDNQVTLKIDNISVSVKQGTTLLEAARTINVRIPTLCHHEDLCVAGNCRVCVVEQSGSDRLLPACAIPAADGMEIHTNSLKARNARKQIIELLVSEHRLNVPPVIRMGIVNCKACRMSILLVKTGTSI
;
A
#
# COMPACT_ATOMS: atom_id res chain seq x y z
N MET A 1 18.14 -20.81 13.57
CA MET A 1 19.06 -20.01 12.75
C MET A 1 18.25 -18.84 12.22
N ASP A 2 18.34 -17.68 12.87
CA ASP A 2 17.64 -16.47 12.42
C ASP A 2 18.41 -15.87 11.23
N ASN A 3 18.06 -16.29 10.01
CA ASN A 3 18.51 -15.58 8.81
C ASN A 3 17.81 -14.22 8.81
N GLN A 4 18.58 -13.15 9.00
CA GLN A 4 18.08 -11.78 8.84
C GLN A 4 18.38 -11.32 7.41
N VAL A 5 17.40 -10.66 6.80
CA VAL A 5 17.53 -10.02 5.50
C VAL A 5 17.54 -8.52 5.68
N THR A 6 18.41 -7.83 4.94
CA THR A 6 18.58 -6.39 4.94
C THR A 6 18.08 -5.81 3.62
N LEU A 7 17.13 -4.90 3.71
CA LEU A 7 16.56 -4.17 2.58
C LEU A 7 16.57 -2.67 2.84
N LYS A 8 16.30 -1.88 1.80
CA LYS A 8 16.10 -0.43 1.88
C LYS A 8 14.65 -0.10 1.55
N ILE A 9 13.99 0.68 2.40
CA ILE A 9 12.65 1.22 2.15
C ILE A 9 12.75 2.74 2.26
N ASP A 10 12.44 3.47 1.17
CA ASP A 10 12.50 4.94 1.12
C ASP A 10 13.85 5.51 1.62
N ASN A 11 14.96 4.89 1.21
CA ASN A 11 16.35 5.18 1.63
C ASN A 11 16.70 4.83 3.09
N ILE A 12 15.79 4.20 3.83
CA ILE A 12 16.03 3.73 5.20
C ILE A 12 16.40 2.24 5.14
N SER A 13 17.57 1.89 5.68
CA SER A 13 17.99 0.49 5.82
C SER A 13 17.24 -0.19 6.95
N VAL A 14 16.64 -1.35 6.66
CA VAL A 14 15.86 -2.14 7.61
C VAL A 14 16.36 -3.58 7.56
N SER A 15 16.60 -4.17 8.73
CA SER A 15 16.91 -5.59 8.87
C SER A 15 15.73 -6.29 9.54
N VAL A 16 15.21 -7.32 8.87
CA VAL A 16 14.04 -8.11 9.31
C VAL A 16 14.32 -9.59 9.21
N LYS A 17 13.51 -10.43 9.86
CA LYS A 17 13.66 -11.88 9.77
C LYS A 17 13.29 -12.36 8.36
N GLN A 18 14.01 -13.37 7.86
CA GLN A 18 13.66 -13.99 6.59
C GLN A 18 12.22 -14.50 6.62
N GLY A 19 11.44 -14.17 5.59
CA GLY A 19 10.03 -14.54 5.49
C GLY A 19 9.04 -13.46 5.94
N THR A 20 9.49 -12.39 6.61
CA THR A 20 8.61 -11.23 6.86
C THR A 20 8.23 -10.55 5.55
N THR A 21 6.99 -10.07 5.46
CA THR A 21 6.50 -9.37 4.27
C THR A 21 7.05 -7.95 4.19
N LEU A 22 7.09 -7.37 2.98
CA LEU A 22 7.44 -5.95 2.81
C LEU A 22 6.52 -5.01 3.60
N LEU A 23 5.25 -5.40 3.78
CA LEU A 23 4.29 -4.64 4.58
C LEU A 23 4.68 -4.60 6.07
N GLU A 24 5.09 -5.72 6.64
CA GLU A 24 5.56 -5.79 8.03
C GLU A 24 6.89 -5.06 8.20
N ALA A 25 7.81 -5.22 7.25
CA ALA A 25 9.08 -4.50 7.24
C ALA A 25 8.88 -2.97 7.16
N ALA A 26 7.86 -2.50 6.43
CA ALA A 26 7.53 -1.06 6.42
C ALA A 26 6.93 -0.58 7.75
N ARG A 27 6.18 -1.44 8.46
CA ARG A 27 5.60 -1.08 9.77
C ARG A 27 6.66 -0.88 10.85
N THR A 28 7.76 -1.62 10.82
CA THR A 28 8.85 -1.48 11.82
C THR A 28 9.51 -0.09 11.76
N ILE A 29 9.54 0.53 10.59
CA ILE A 29 10.04 1.90 10.38
C ILE A 29 8.95 2.98 10.38
N ASN A 30 7.74 2.65 10.84
CA ASN A 30 6.57 3.54 10.84
C ASN A 30 6.15 4.06 9.45
N VAL A 31 6.55 3.39 8.36
CA VAL A 31 6.09 3.71 7.01
C VAL A 31 4.73 3.06 6.77
N ARG A 32 3.71 3.91 6.56
CA ARG A 32 2.33 3.45 6.44
C ARG A 32 1.97 3.15 4.98
N ILE A 33 2.02 1.87 4.61
CA ILE A 33 1.51 1.41 3.32
C ILE A 33 -0.01 1.24 3.41
N PRO A 34 -0.81 1.82 2.48
CA PRO A 34 -2.24 1.68 2.50
C PRO A 34 -2.67 0.25 2.16
N THR A 35 -3.56 -0.32 2.99
CA THR A 35 -4.11 -1.66 2.84
C THR A 35 -5.62 -1.65 2.99
N LEU A 36 -6.30 -2.50 2.21
CA LEU A 36 -7.75 -2.72 2.34
C LEU A 36 -8.08 -4.15 2.75
N CYS A 37 -7.43 -5.13 2.12
CA CYS A 37 -7.71 -6.55 2.23
C CYS A 37 -6.76 -7.31 3.18
N HIS A 38 -5.80 -6.62 3.80
CA HIS A 38 -4.85 -7.25 4.71
C HIS A 38 -5.30 -7.07 6.17
N HIS A 39 -5.35 -8.18 6.90
CA HIS A 39 -5.67 -8.27 8.32
C HIS A 39 -4.74 -9.30 8.97
N GLU A 40 -4.37 -9.11 10.22
CA GLU A 40 -3.38 -9.96 10.92
C GLU A 40 -3.94 -11.38 11.19
N ASP A 41 -5.24 -11.47 11.46
CA ASP A 41 -5.92 -12.75 11.71
C ASP A 41 -6.33 -13.52 10.44
N LEU A 42 -6.09 -12.96 9.24
CA LEU A 42 -6.52 -13.56 7.97
C LEU A 42 -5.33 -13.85 7.06
N CYS A 43 -5.47 -14.89 6.24
CA CYS A 43 -4.49 -15.21 5.20
C CYS A 43 -4.32 -14.04 4.21
N VAL A 44 -3.11 -13.89 3.69
CA VAL A 44 -2.79 -12.87 2.69
C VAL A 44 -3.52 -13.15 1.37
N ALA A 45 -4.58 -12.39 1.10
CA ALA A 45 -5.37 -12.55 -0.13
C ALA A 45 -4.74 -11.86 -1.35
N GLY A 46 -4.12 -10.69 -1.18
CA GLY A 46 -3.48 -9.95 -2.30
C GLY A 46 -4.44 -9.32 -3.34
N ASN A 47 -5.75 -9.46 -3.17
CA ASN A 47 -6.74 -9.06 -4.18
C ASN A 47 -6.92 -7.54 -4.35
N CYS A 48 -6.77 -6.77 -3.28
CA CYS A 48 -7.08 -5.34 -3.32
C CYS A 48 -6.05 -4.48 -4.07
N ARG A 49 -4.81 -4.97 -4.24
CA ARG A 49 -3.69 -4.29 -4.93
C ARG A 49 -3.38 -2.84 -4.50
N VAL A 50 -4.00 -2.30 -3.45
CA VAL A 50 -3.72 -0.93 -2.95
C VAL A 50 -2.32 -0.82 -2.32
N CYS A 51 -1.80 -1.91 -1.77
CA CYS A 51 -0.48 -1.98 -1.14
C CYS A 51 0.69 -2.07 -2.15
N VAL A 52 0.51 -1.64 -3.39
CA VAL A 52 1.57 -1.71 -4.40
C VAL A 52 2.71 -0.75 -4.05
N VAL A 53 3.94 -1.22 -4.24
CA VAL A 53 5.19 -0.49 -4.05
C VAL A 53 6.08 -0.67 -5.28
N GLU A 54 6.98 0.29 -5.50
CA GLU A 54 7.95 0.23 -6.58
C GLU A 54 9.27 -0.35 -6.06
N GLN A 55 9.94 -1.17 -6.87
CA GLN A 55 11.27 -1.67 -6.58
C GLN A 55 12.26 -1.06 -7.58
N SER A 56 13.40 -0.54 -7.10
CA SER A 56 14.48 -0.07 -7.96
C SER A 56 14.95 -1.16 -8.92
N GLY A 57 15.03 -0.84 -10.21
CA GLY A 57 15.47 -1.77 -11.25
C GLY A 57 14.38 -2.74 -11.75
N SER A 58 13.17 -2.70 -11.19
CA SER A 58 12.01 -3.44 -11.72
C SER A 58 11.01 -2.47 -12.33
N ASP A 59 10.52 -2.78 -13.53
CA ASP A 59 9.43 -2.01 -14.13
C ASP A 59 8.04 -2.40 -13.59
N ARG A 60 7.97 -3.49 -12.82
CA ARG A 60 6.71 -3.99 -12.23
C ARG A 60 6.52 -3.51 -10.80
N LEU A 61 5.30 -3.10 -10.49
CA LEU A 61 4.88 -2.80 -9.13
C LEU A 61 4.57 -4.09 -8.35
N LEU A 62 5.13 -4.18 -7.14
CA LEU A 62 5.01 -5.35 -6.29
C LEU A 62 3.96 -5.13 -5.19
N PRO A 63 3.14 -6.14 -4.86
CA PRO A 63 2.22 -6.04 -3.73
C PRO A 63 2.98 -6.25 -2.41
N ALA A 64 3.05 -5.21 -1.57
CA ALA A 64 3.80 -5.29 -0.31
C ALA A 64 3.27 -6.34 0.68
N CYS A 65 1.97 -6.68 0.62
CA CYS A 65 1.36 -7.64 1.53
C CYS A 65 1.72 -9.11 1.25
N ALA A 66 2.16 -9.45 0.03
CA ALA A 66 2.36 -10.85 -0.39
C ALA A 66 3.84 -11.17 -0.68
N ILE A 67 4.64 -10.16 -1.01
CA ILE A 67 6.06 -10.37 -1.32
C ILE A 67 6.87 -10.39 -0.01
N PRO A 68 7.63 -11.47 0.25
CA PRO A 68 8.57 -11.52 1.36
C PRO A 68 9.75 -10.58 1.09
N ALA A 69 10.29 -10.00 2.15
CA ALA A 69 11.51 -9.22 2.09
C ALA A 69 12.70 -10.11 1.70
N ALA A 70 13.51 -9.62 0.76
CA ALA A 70 14.74 -10.27 0.33
C ALA A 70 15.93 -9.30 0.46
N ASP A 71 17.12 -9.87 0.61
CA ASP A 71 18.35 -9.11 0.72
C ASP A 71 18.60 -8.24 -0.52
N GLY A 72 19.03 -7.00 -0.29
CA GLY A 72 19.38 -6.06 -1.35
C GLY A 72 18.20 -5.49 -2.12
N MET A 73 16.95 -5.73 -1.68
CA MET A 73 15.79 -5.03 -2.23
C MET A 73 15.82 -3.55 -1.86
N GLU A 74 15.54 -2.69 -2.83
CA GLU A 74 15.31 -1.27 -2.62
C GLU A 74 13.90 -0.91 -3.06
N ILE A 75 13.10 -0.49 -2.09
CA ILE A 75 11.66 -0.28 -2.24
C ILE A 75 11.35 1.19 -2.05
N HIS A 76 10.56 1.73 -2.97
CA HIS A 76 10.01 3.07 -2.91
C HIS A 76 8.51 2.97 -2.69
N THR A 77 8.04 3.43 -1.53
CA THR A 77 6.61 3.39 -1.20
C THR A 77 5.85 4.58 -1.77
N ASN A 78 6.59 5.65 -2.11
CA ASN A 78 6.05 6.96 -2.44
C ASN A 78 6.46 7.50 -3.84
N SER A 79 6.66 6.61 -4.80
CA SER A 79 6.99 6.99 -6.17
C SER A 79 5.78 7.44 -6.99
N LEU A 80 6.03 8.15 -8.10
CA LEU A 80 4.97 8.57 -9.02
C LEU A 80 4.21 7.36 -9.62
N LYS A 81 4.92 6.28 -9.98
CA LYS A 81 4.29 5.06 -10.49
C LYS A 81 3.38 4.42 -9.45
N ALA A 82 3.85 4.27 -8.21
CA ALA A 82 3.06 3.69 -7.13
C ALA A 82 1.80 4.53 -6.82
N ARG A 83 1.92 5.87 -6.78
CA ARG A 83 0.78 6.78 -6.59
C ARG A 83 -0.26 6.68 -7.70
N ASN A 84 0.18 6.70 -8.96
CA ASN A 84 -0.72 6.61 -10.11
C ASN A 84 -1.47 5.28 -10.14
N ALA A 85 -0.77 4.17 -9.90
CA ALA A 85 -1.39 2.85 -9.83
C ALA A 85 -2.43 2.76 -8.70
N ARG A 86 -2.09 3.27 -7.50
CA ARG A 86 -3.05 3.31 -6.38
C ARG A 86 -4.30 4.13 -6.72
N LYS A 87 -4.13 5.28 -7.37
CA LYS A 87 -5.25 6.13 -7.81
C LYS A 87 -6.17 5.38 -8.78
N GLN A 88 -5.61 4.76 -9.83
CA GLN A 88 -6.37 3.98 -10.80
C GLN A 88 -7.11 2.80 -10.16
N ILE A 89 -6.46 2.07 -9.26
CA ILE A 89 -7.07 0.96 -8.52
C ILE A 89 -8.26 1.46 -7.69
N ILE A 90 -8.10 2.58 -6.97
CA ILE A 90 -9.18 3.15 -6.17
C ILE A 90 -10.32 3.65 -7.07
N GLU A 91 -10.02 4.32 -8.18
CA GLU A 91 -11.03 4.77 -9.14
C GLU A 91 -11.85 3.60 -9.70
N LEU A 92 -11.18 2.49 -10.04
CA LEU A 92 -11.86 1.27 -10.48
C LEU A 92 -12.73 0.67 -9.37
N LEU A 93 -12.19 0.53 -8.15
CA LEU A 93 -12.91 -0.01 -7.00
C LEU A 93 -14.16 0.83 -6.66
N VAL A 94 -14.07 2.15 -6.81
CA VAL A 94 -15.19 3.07 -6.55
C VAL A 94 -16.20 3.07 -7.71
N SER A 95 -15.75 2.84 -8.95
CA SER A 95 -16.65 2.77 -10.12
C SER A 95 -17.62 1.59 -10.03
N GLU A 96 -17.14 0.45 -9.52
CA GLU A 96 -17.97 -0.74 -9.26
C GLU A 96 -18.88 -0.60 -8.04
N HIS A 97 -18.52 0.27 -7.09
CA HIS A 97 -19.30 0.48 -5.88
C HIS A 97 -20.40 1.52 -6.11
N ARG A 98 -21.66 1.09 -6.22
CA ARG A 98 -22.82 2.00 -6.22
C ARG A 98 -22.86 2.74 -4.88
N LEU A 99 -22.33 3.95 -4.86
CA LEU A 99 -22.42 4.88 -3.73
C LEU A 99 -23.88 5.31 -3.56
N ASN A 100 -24.68 4.52 -2.85
CA ASN A 100 -26.01 4.88 -2.37
C ASN A 100 -25.91 5.86 -1.18
N VAL A 101 -25.19 6.96 -1.36
CA VAL A 101 -25.13 8.05 -0.39
C VAL A 101 -25.54 9.36 -1.07
N PRO A 102 -26.51 10.12 -0.51
CA PRO A 102 -26.96 11.36 -1.12
C PRO A 102 -25.83 12.39 -1.19
N PRO A 103 -25.81 13.28 -2.22
CA PRO A 103 -24.67 14.13 -2.55
C PRO A 103 -24.26 15.07 -1.40
N VAL A 104 -25.17 15.40 -0.49
CA VAL A 104 -24.91 16.29 0.67
C VAL A 104 -24.03 15.63 1.74
N ILE A 105 -23.96 14.29 1.78
CA ILE A 105 -23.11 13.52 2.72
C ILE A 105 -21.86 12.95 2.04
N ARG A 106 -21.61 13.33 0.78
CA ARG A 106 -20.37 13.01 0.04
C ARG A 106 -19.13 13.60 0.73
N MET A 107 -19.32 14.58 1.62
CA MET A 107 -18.28 15.18 2.47
C MET A 107 -18.19 14.54 3.88
N GLY A 108 -19.13 13.67 4.27
CA GLY A 108 -19.44 13.37 5.67
C GLY A 108 -19.72 11.91 6.04
N ILE A 109 -19.34 10.91 5.24
CA ILE A 109 -19.38 9.47 5.64
C ILE A 109 -18.04 8.84 5.21
N VAL A 110 -16.93 8.91 5.96
CA VAL A 110 -16.64 8.42 7.33
C VAL A 110 -17.22 7.04 7.65
N ASN A 111 -16.72 6.01 6.95
CA ASN A 111 -16.18 4.77 7.54
C ASN A 111 -15.76 3.72 6.50
N CYS A 112 -16.07 3.94 5.21
CA CYS A 112 -15.54 3.09 4.15
C CYS A 112 -14.09 3.49 3.80
N LYS A 113 -13.11 2.62 4.12
CA LYS A 113 -11.67 2.86 3.86
C LYS A 113 -11.40 3.18 2.38
N ALA A 114 -12.18 2.59 1.46
CA ALA A 114 -12.07 2.84 0.02
C ALA A 114 -12.47 4.27 -0.37
N CYS A 115 -13.60 4.79 0.14
CA CYS A 115 -14.07 6.15 -0.16
C CYS A 115 -13.22 7.25 0.49
N ARG A 116 -12.68 6.98 1.69
CA ARG A 116 -11.83 7.96 2.38
C ARG A 116 -10.51 8.22 1.62
N MET A 117 -9.97 7.19 0.96
CA MET A 117 -8.74 7.29 0.20
C MET A 117 -8.92 8.09 -1.10
N SER A 118 -10.06 7.94 -1.77
CA SER A 118 -10.39 8.67 -3.01
C SER A 118 -10.57 10.18 -2.75
N ILE A 119 -11.21 10.57 -1.64
CA ILE A 119 -11.40 11.98 -1.29
C ILE A 119 -10.06 12.67 -0.93
N LEU A 120 -9.16 11.96 -0.22
CA LEU A 120 -7.85 12.52 0.15
C LEU A 120 -6.98 12.77 -1.08
N LEU A 121 -6.94 11.81 -2.01
CA LEU A 121 -6.14 11.92 -3.24
C LEU A 121 -6.65 12.99 -4.22
N VAL A 122 -7.96 13.22 -4.27
CA VAL A 122 -8.56 14.24 -5.17
C VAL A 122 -8.46 15.64 -4.60
N LYS A 123 -8.54 15.82 -3.27
CA LYS A 123 -8.54 17.16 -2.66
C LYS A 123 -7.17 17.76 -2.42
N THR A 124 -6.15 16.96 -2.14
CA THR A 124 -4.93 17.54 -1.56
C THR A 124 -3.78 17.67 -2.54
N GLY A 125 -3.75 16.96 -3.68
CA GLY A 125 -2.64 17.02 -4.63
C GLY A 125 -1.26 16.88 -3.96
N THR A 126 -1.21 16.29 -2.76
CA THR A 126 -0.05 16.37 -1.87
C THR A 126 0.60 15.02 -1.78
N SER A 127 1.92 15.08 -1.90
CA SER A 127 2.85 14.08 -1.44
C SER A 127 2.54 13.70 0.01
N ILE A 128 2.20 12.43 0.23
CA ILE A 128 2.27 11.74 1.52
C ILE A 128 3.17 10.56 1.28
#